data_AF-A0AA96UGQ8-F1
#
_entry.id   AF-A0AA96UGQ8-F1
#
_cell.length_a   1.000
_cell.length_b   1.000
_cell.length_c   1.000
_cell.angle_alpha   90.00
_cell.angle_beta   90.00
_cell.angle_gamma   90.00
#
_symmetry.space_group_name_H-M   'P 1'
#
loop_
_entity.id
_entity.type
_entity.pdbx_description
1 polymer ?
#
loop_
_entity_poly.entity_id
_entity_poly.type
_entity_poly.pdbx_seq_one_letter_code
_entity_poly.pdbx_strand_id
1 'polypeptide(L)'
;MEQGARLDAQEAALDALLAALGTEVRTEPDPRVDALAARAPGYPQYHRIGHKRQAAYRRLAGDRAAVRAHYGAVLDALLADDDPSSPRWLAQVLAVAGGSRRLQQELVAALETGDPLRRVCAVGAWRWADAPHPDLAQRFETARRAAARAAADPWERGRLDPDSGAAAGS
;
A
#
# COMPACT_ATOMS: atom_id res chain seq x y z
N MET A 1 13.38 6.68 6.18
CA MET A 1 12.79 7.08 4.90
C MET A 1 11.94 8.30 5.16
N GLU A 2 12.13 9.36 4.39
CA GLU A 2 11.41 10.62 4.59
C GLU A 2 9.96 10.50 4.11
N GLN A 3 9.05 11.26 4.74
CA GLN A 3 7.63 11.24 4.39
C GLN A 3 7.39 11.66 2.93
N GLY A 4 8.12 12.65 2.42
CA GLY A 4 8.01 13.10 1.03
C GLY A 4 8.29 11.97 0.05
N ALA A 5 9.40 11.25 0.23
CA ALA A 5 9.76 10.11 -0.63
C ALA A 5 8.69 9.01 -0.65
N ARG A 6 7.98 8.80 0.47
CA ARG A 6 6.86 7.84 0.53
C ARG A 6 5.65 8.33 -0.27
N LEU A 7 5.31 9.62 -0.15
CA LEU A 7 4.22 10.21 -0.92
C LEU A 7 4.54 10.22 -2.42
N ASP A 8 5.78 10.50 -2.80
CA ASP A 8 6.22 10.45 -4.21
C ASP A 8 6.10 9.03 -4.78
N ALA A 9 6.54 8.02 -4.03
CA ALA A 9 6.42 6.62 -4.46
C ALA A 9 4.95 6.17 -4.59
N GLN A 10 4.09 6.57 -3.65
CA GLN A 10 2.64 6.33 -3.72
C GLN A 10 2.03 6.96 -4.96
N GLU A 11 2.31 8.25 -5.18
CA GLU A 11 1.75 9.00 -6.29
C GLU A 11 2.21 8.41 -7.63
N ALA A 12 3.49 8.08 -7.77
CA ALA A 12 4.06 7.46 -8.96
C ALA A 12 3.45 6.08 -9.26
N ALA A 13 3.26 5.23 -8.25
CA ALA A 13 2.67 3.90 -8.44
C ALA A 13 1.20 4.00 -8.85
N LEU A 14 0.44 4.95 -8.30
CA LEU A 14 -0.94 5.21 -8.70
C LEU A 14 -1.02 5.81 -10.11
N ASP A 15 -0.10 6.69 -10.48
CA ASP A 15 -0.03 7.25 -11.84
C ASP A 15 0.26 6.16 -12.88
N ALA A 16 1.20 5.26 -12.59
CA ALA A 16 1.48 4.11 -13.44
C ALA A 16 0.25 3.19 -13.58
N LEU A 17 -0.47 2.92 -12.49
CA LEU A 17 -1.71 2.15 -12.53
C LEU A 17 -2.79 2.84 -13.35
N LEU A 18 -3.03 4.13 -13.14
CA LEU A 18 -4.04 4.90 -13.85
C LEU A 18 -3.73 4.99 -15.35
N ALA A 19 -2.46 5.15 -15.72
CA ALA A 19 -2.00 5.10 -17.10
C ALA A 19 -2.28 3.73 -17.74
N ALA A 20 -1.97 2.63 -17.03
CA ALA A 20 -2.26 1.28 -17.49
C ALA A 20 -3.77 1.02 -17.68
N LEU A 21 -4.60 1.67 -16.85
CA LEU A 21 -6.05 1.61 -16.93
C LEU A 21 -6.67 2.60 -17.94
N GLY A 22 -5.84 3.42 -18.61
CA GLY A 22 -6.31 4.48 -19.51
C GLY A 22 -7.24 5.50 -18.83
N THR A 23 -7.00 5.78 -17.54
CA THR A 23 -7.86 6.64 -16.71
C THR A 23 -7.13 7.93 -16.37
N GLU A 24 -7.71 9.06 -16.75
CA GLU A 24 -7.23 10.38 -16.33
C GLU A 24 -7.91 10.84 -15.03
N VAL A 25 -7.12 11.42 -14.13
CA VAL A 25 -7.64 12.04 -12.90
C VAL A 25 -7.29 13.52 -12.92
N ARG A 26 -8.31 14.36 -12.86
CA ARG A 26 -8.17 15.81 -12.70
C ARG A 26 -8.51 16.17 -11.25
N THR A 27 -7.61 16.88 -10.59
CA THR A 27 -7.87 17.45 -9.27
C THR A 27 -8.11 18.94 -9.44
N GLU A 28 -9.32 19.39 -9.12
CA GLU A 28 -9.64 20.82 -9.10
C GLU A 28 -9.00 21.50 -7.89
N PRO A 29 -8.67 22.80 -7.98
CA PRO A 29 -8.25 23.57 -6.82
C PRO A 29 -9.30 23.52 -5.71
N ASP A 30 -8.89 23.20 -4.48
CA ASP A 30 -9.76 23.17 -3.31
C ASP A 30 -9.21 24.12 -2.24
N PRO A 31 -9.89 25.25 -1.94
CA PRO A 31 -9.46 26.21 -0.94
C PRO A 31 -9.24 25.62 0.46
N ARG A 32 -9.90 24.49 0.77
CA ARG A 32 -9.70 23.77 2.05
C ARG A 32 -8.35 23.07 2.07
N VAL A 33 -7.92 22.53 0.94
CA VAL A 33 -6.60 21.92 0.77
C VAL A 33 -5.52 22.97 0.88
N ASP A 34 -5.72 24.14 0.25
CA ASP A 34 -4.78 25.27 0.32
C ASP A 34 -4.61 25.77 1.76
N ALA A 35 -5.72 25.90 2.51
CA ALA A 35 -5.68 26.30 3.91
C ALA A 35 -4.93 25.28 4.80
N LEU A 36 -5.04 23.98 4.50
CA LEU A 36 -4.36 22.92 5.23
C LEU A 36 -2.87 22.78 4.86
N ALA A 37 -2.49 23.16 3.64
CA ALA A 37 -1.11 23.15 3.18
C ALA A 37 -0.18 23.99 4.07
N ALA A 38 -0.69 25.10 4.63
CA ALA A 38 0.05 25.96 5.54
C ALA A 38 0.48 25.26 6.85
N ARG A 39 -0.25 24.23 7.28
CA ARG A 39 0.02 23.46 8.51
C ARG A 39 0.64 22.10 8.22
N ALA A 40 0.40 21.55 7.04
CA ALA A 40 0.88 20.27 6.58
C ALA A 40 1.27 20.36 5.10
N PRO A 41 2.53 20.72 4.77
CA PRO A 41 2.95 20.94 3.38
C PRO A 41 2.74 19.75 2.45
N GLY A 42 2.74 18.51 2.97
CA GLY A 42 2.46 17.29 2.20
C GLY A 42 0.96 17.00 1.98
N TYR A 43 0.06 17.75 2.61
CA TYR A 43 -1.38 17.49 2.55
C TYR A 43 -1.96 17.59 1.12
N PRO A 44 -1.59 18.56 0.27
CA PRO A 44 -2.08 18.60 -1.11
C PRO A 44 -1.74 17.34 -1.89
N GLN A 45 -0.53 16.79 -1.71
CA GLN A 45 -0.12 15.55 -2.36
C GLN A 45 -0.89 14.35 -1.83
N TYR A 46 -1.01 14.22 -0.51
CA TYR A 46 -1.83 13.20 0.14
C TYR A 46 -3.28 13.21 -0.38
N HIS A 47 -3.87 14.39 -0.53
CA HIS A 47 -5.22 14.55 -1.05
C HIS A 47 -5.33 14.08 -2.52
N ARG A 48 -4.38 14.45 -3.39
CA ARG A 48 -4.32 13.96 -4.78
C ARG A 48 -4.20 12.45 -4.86
N ILE A 49 -3.32 11.85 -4.04
CA ILE A 49 -3.17 10.39 -3.91
C ILE A 49 -4.53 9.74 -3.56
N GLY A 50 -5.29 10.35 -2.64
CA GLY A 50 -6.66 9.93 -2.31
C GLY A 50 -7.59 9.84 -3.53
N HIS A 51 -7.61 10.89 -4.36
CA HIS A 51 -8.40 10.92 -5.60
C HIS A 51 -7.96 9.87 -6.61
N LYS A 52 -6.64 9.73 -6.83
CA LYS A 52 -6.06 8.74 -7.74
C LYS A 52 -6.43 7.32 -7.33
N ARG A 53 -6.31 7.01 -6.04
CA ARG A 53 -6.69 5.70 -5.49
C ARG A 53 -8.18 5.42 -5.66
N GLN A 54 -9.04 6.41 -5.40
CA GLN A 54 -10.48 6.24 -5.58
C GLN A 54 -10.85 6.00 -7.05
N ALA A 55 -10.21 6.72 -7.98
CA ALA A 55 -10.42 6.52 -9.41
C ALA A 55 -9.98 5.11 -9.86
N ALA A 56 -8.79 4.67 -9.45
CA ALA A 56 -8.29 3.32 -9.73
C ALA A 56 -9.25 2.25 -9.18
N TYR A 57 -9.69 2.40 -7.92
CA TYR A 57 -10.66 1.48 -7.32
C TYR A 57 -11.96 1.43 -8.12
N ARG A 58 -12.57 2.58 -8.47
CA ARG A 58 -13.82 2.62 -9.26
C ARG A 58 -13.68 1.93 -10.61
N ARG A 59 -12.51 2.04 -11.26
CA ARG A 59 -12.25 1.41 -12.56
C ARG A 59 -12.08 -0.10 -12.46
N LEU A 60 -11.54 -0.59 -11.34
CA LEU A 60 -11.24 -2.01 -11.09
C LEU A 60 -12.39 -2.75 -10.39
N ALA A 61 -13.21 -2.04 -9.61
CA ALA A 61 -14.30 -2.61 -8.83
C ALA A 61 -15.34 -3.24 -9.77
N GLY A 62 -15.47 -4.58 -9.69
CA GLY A 62 -16.39 -5.34 -10.54
C GLY A 62 -15.79 -5.81 -11.88
N ASP A 63 -14.62 -5.31 -12.29
CA ASP A 63 -13.95 -5.69 -13.54
C ASP A 63 -12.77 -6.64 -13.27
N ARG A 64 -13.10 -7.92 -13.04
CA ARG A 64 -12.07 -8.95 -12.76
C ARG A 64 -11.08 -9.13 -13.91
N ALA A 65 -11.52 -8.90 -15.15
CA ALA A 65 -10.66 -9.04 -16.32
C ALA A 65 -9.58 -7.95 -16.32
N ALA A 66 -9.96 -6.69 -16.09
CA ALA A 66 -9.01 -5.59 -15.95
C ALA A 66 -8.03 -5.80 -14.79
N VAL A 67 -8.50 -6.23 -13.61
CA VAL A 67 -7.62 -6.52 -12.48
C VAL A 67 -6.60 -7.61 -12.83
N ARG A 68 -7.00 -8.66 -13.55
CA ARG A 68 -6.07 -9.74 -13.96
C ARG A 68 -5.07 -9.26 -15.00
N ALA A 69 -5.52 -8.49 -16.00
CA ALA A 69 -4.67 -7.95 -17.05
C ALA A 69 -3.61 -7.00 -16.50
N HIS A 70 -3.96 -6.23 -15.46
CA HIS A 70 -3.08 -5.24 -14.83
C HIS A 70 -2.62 -5.64 -13.42
N TYR A 71 -2.63 -6.93 -13.09
CA TYR A 71 -2.40 -7.41 -11.72
C TYR A 71 -1.09 -6.87 -11.11
N GLY A 72 0.00 -6.85 -11.89
CA GLY A 72 1.29 -6.33 -11.44
C GLY A 72 1.21 -4.85 -11.04
N ALA A 73 0.63 -4.00 -11.89
CA ALA A 73 0.48 -2.58 -11.59
C ALA A 73 -0.44 -2.32 -10.37
N VAL A 74 -1.50 -3.12 -10.20
CA VAL A 74 -2.38 -3.03 -9.02
C VAL A 74 -1.64 -3.46 -7.76
N LEU A 75 -0.83 -4.51 -7.83
CA LEU A 75 0.01 -4.97 -6.72
C LEU A 75 1.10 -3.94 -6.37
N ASP A 76 1.74 -3.32 -7.36
CA ASP A 76 2.74 -2.28 -7.12
C ASP A 76 2.14 -1.04 -6.45
N ALA A 77 0.94 -0.61 -6.89
CA ALA A 77 0.21 0.44 -6.22
C ALA A 77 -0.16 0.08 -4.77
N LEU A 78 -0.56 -1.18 -4.50
CA LEU A 78 -0.82 -1.67 -3.14
C LEU A 78 0.46 -1.67 -2.29
N LEU A 79 1.59 -2.10 -2.86
CA LEU A 79 2.89 -2.18 -2.16
C LEU A 79 3.61 -0.83 -2.04
N ALA A 80 3.05 0.24 -2.59
CA ALA A 80 3.47 1.60 -2.30
C ALA A 80 2.54 2.31 -1.29
N ASP A 81 1.34 1.78 -1.02
CA ASP A 81 0.29 2.43 -0.22
C ASP A 81 0.56 2.35 1.30
N ASP A 82 1.30 3.32 1.83
CA ASP A 82 1.60 3.50 3.27
C ASP A 82 0.44 4.20 4.04
N ASP A 83 -0.72 4.39 3.42
CA ASP A 83 -1.91 4.86 4.14
C ASP A 83 -2.42 3.76 5.09
N PRO A 84 -2.84 4.09 6.33
CA PRO A 84 -3.30 3.08 7.27
C PRO A 84 -4.50 2.29 6.73
N SER A 85 -5.53 2.94 6.18
CA SER A 85 -6.85 2.33 5.94
C SER A 85 -7.12 2.04 4.46
N SER A 86 -6.46 2.77 3.56
CA SER A 86 -6.70 2.71 2.13
C SER A 86 -6.23 1.44 1.40
N PRO A 87 -5.20 0.69 1.86
CA PRO A 87 -4.79 -0.57 1.24
C PRO A 87 -5.93 -1.60 1.09
N ARG A 88 -6.98 -1.47 1.92
CA ARG A 88 -8.19 -2.31 1.84
C ARG A 88 -8.78 -2.39 0.43
N TRP A 89 -8.84 -1.26 -0.29
CA TRP A 89 -9.49 -1.21 -1.60
C TRP A 89 -8.72 -2.02 -2.65
N LEU A 90 -7.41 -1.82 -2.74
CA LEU A 90 -6.57 -2.51 -3.71
C LEU A 90 -6.34 -3.98 -3.34
N ALA A 91 -6.18 -4.29 -2.05
CA ALA A 91 -6.10 -5.67 -1.57
C ALA A 91 -7.38 -6.46 -1.91
N GLN A 92 -8.56 -5.85 -1.70
CA GLN A 92 -9.84 -6.50 -1.99
C GLN A 92 -10.00 -6.82 -3.49
N VAL A 93 -9.64 -5.90 -4.40
CA VAL A 93 -9.75 -6.18 -5.84
C VAL A 93 -8.80 -7.30 -6.28
N LEU A 94 -7.56 -7.31 -5.76
CA LEU A 94 -6.57 -8.36 -6.03
C LEU A 94 -7.04 -9.72 -5.50
N ALA A 95 -7.53 -9.77 -4.27
CA ALA A 95 -8.02 -11.01 -3.66
C ALA A 95 -9.23 -11.58 -4.44
N VAL A 96 -10.18 -10.73 -4.83
CA VAL A 96 -11.39 -11.16 -5.56
C VAL A 96 -11.09 -11.62 -6.98
N ALA A 97 -10.18 -10.94 -7.69
CA ALA A 97 -9.91 -11.24 -9.09
C ALA A 97 -8.79 -12.28 -9.29
N GLY A 98 -7.71 -12.19 -8.51
CA GLY A 98 -6.51 -13.02 -8.60
C GLY A 98 -6.40 -14.13 -7.54
N GLY A 99 -7.26 -14.09 -6.51
CA GLY A 99 -7.28 -15.06 -5.41
C GLY A 99 -6.46 -14.61 -4.21
N SER A 100 -7.00 -14.82 -3.01
CA SER A 100 -6.37 -14.45 -1.74
C SER A 100 -5.04 -15.16 -1.50
N ARG A 101 -4.93 -16.46 -1.83
CA ARG A 101 -3.67 -17.21 -1.70
C ARG A 101 -2.54 -16.58 -2.51
N ARG A 102 -2.81 -16.20 -3.76
CA ARG A 102 -1.83 -15.54 -4.62
C ARG A 102 -1.41 -14.21 -4.00
N LEU A 103 -2.37 -13.38 -3.60
CA LEU A 103 -2.07 -12.11 -2.95
C LEU A 103 -1.17 -12.31 -1.71
N GLN A 104 -1.49 -13.27 -0.84
CA GLN A 104 -0.68 -13.57 0.33
C GLN A 104 0.75 -14.02 -0.02
N GLN A 105 0.92 -14.83 -1.07
CA GLN A 105 2.26 -15.21 -1.54
C GLN A 105 3.07 -14.00 -2.00
N GLU A 106 2.45 -13.06 -2.72
CA GLU A 106 3.10 -11.82 -3.17
C GLU A 106 3.46 -10.90 -2.00
N LEU A 107 2.60 -10.79 -0.98
CA LEU A 107 2.88 -10.01 0.23
C LEU A 107 4.04 -10.61 1.04
N VAL A 108 4.12 -11.94 1.14
CA VAL A 108 5.26 -12.65 1.74
C VAL A 108 6.53 -12.38 0.93
N ALA A 109 6.47 -12.48 -0.40
CA ALA A 109 7.62 -12.20 -1.26
C ALA A 109 8.10 -10.74 -1.10
N ALA A 110 7.17 -9.78 -0.99
CA ALA A 110 7.50 -8.38 -0.75
C ALA A 110 8.22 -8.17 0.60
N LEU A 111 7.88 -8.94 1.64
CA LEU A 111 8.63 -8.91 2.91
C LEU A 111 10.04 -9.48 2.77
N GLU A 112 10.20 -10.56 2.00
CA GLU A 112 11.47 -11.27 1.87
C GLU A 112 12.47 -10.52 0.97
N THR A 113 12.00 -9.90 -0.12
CA THR A 113 12.87 -9.34 -1.16
C THR A 113 12.62 -7.87 -1.49
N GLY A 114 11.52 -7.29 -1.02
CA GLY A 114 11.16 -5.91 -1.31
C GLY A 114 12.11 -4.90 -0.65
N ASP A 115 12.08 -3.68 -1.19
CA ASP A 115 12.65 -2.51 -0.52
C ASP A 115 11.88 -2.15 0.78
N PRO A 116 12.41 -1.24 1.62
CA PRO A 116 11.77 -0.87 2.88
C PRO A 116 10.29 -0.44 2.76
N LEU A 117 9.93 0.31 1.71
CA LEU A 117 8.55 0.77 1.55
C LEU A 117 7.62 -0.41 1.24
N ARG A 118 8.03 -1.28 0.31
CA ARG A 118 7.25 -2.47 -0.07
C ARG A 118 7.04 -3.41 1.10
N ARG A 119 8.04 -3.60 1.95
CA ARG A 119 7.92 -4.42 3.17
C ARG A 119 6.88 -3.86 4.13
N VAL A 120 6.94 -2.56 4.43
CA VAL A 120 6.00 -1.90 5.34
C VAL A 120 4.58 -1.93 4.78
N CYS A 121 4.39 -1.61 3.50
CA CYS A 121 3.08 -1.63 2.86
C CYS A 121 2.52 -3.06 2.78
N ALA A 122 3.37 -4.08 2.61
CA ALA A 122 2.93 -5.48 2.67
C ALA A 122 2.32 -5.84 4.04
N VAL A 123 2.85 -5.31 5.14
CA VAL A 123 2.25 -5.46 6.49
C VAL A 123 0.89 -4.78 6.57
N GLY A 124 0.77 -3.55 6.05
CA GLY A 124 -0.51 -2.83 5.99
C GLY A 124 -1.57 -3.56 5.16
N ALA A 125 -1.15 -4.21 4.06
CA ALA A 125 -2.01 -4.94 3.15
C ALA A 125 -2.44 -6.32 3.69
N TRP A 126 -1.58 -7.00 4.46
CA TRP A 126 -1.82 -8.38 4.93
C TRP A 126 -3.14 -8.54 5.67
N ARG A 127 -3.50 -7.57 6.52
CA ARG A 127 -4.77 -7.57 7.27
C ARG A 127 -6.02 -7.56 6.38
N TRP A 128 -5.88 -7.17 5.12
CA TRP A 128 -6.96 -7.07 4.14
C TRP A 128 -6.94 -8.20 3.09
N ALA A 129 -5.89 -9.02 3.07
CA ALA A 129 -5.80 -10.20 2.20
C ALA A 129 -6.60 -11.40 2.74
N ASP A 130 -7.23 -11.24 3.92
CA ASP A 130 -8.17 -12.10 4.66
C ASP A 130 -8.51 -13.46 4.01
N ALA A 131 -7.65 -14.45 4.24
CA ALA A 131 -7.92 -15.85 3.92
C ALA A 131 -7.14 -16.80 4.83
N PRO A 132 -7.74 -17.93 5.24
CA PRO A 132 -7.16 -18.86 6.19
C PRO A 132 -6.14 -19.78 5.50
N HIS A 133 -4.93 -19.27 5.25
CA HIS A 133 -3.78 -20.07 4.84
C HIS A 133 -2.73 -20.07 5.97
N PRO A 134 -2.83 -21.00 6.94
CA PRO A 134 -1.96 -21.01 8.12
C PRO A 134 -0.47 -21.12 7.78
N ASP A 135 -0.14 -21.83 6.70
CA ASP A 135 1.22 -21.96 6.18
C ASP A 135 1.79 -20.59 5.76
N LEU A 136 0.99 -19.80 5.03
CA LEU A 136 1.40 -18.46 4.59
C LEU A 136 1.41 -17.47 5.74
N ALA A 137 0.49 -17.57 6.70
CA ALA A 137 0.50 -16.75 7.90
C ALA A 137 1.77 -16.97 8.74
N GLN A 138 2.18 -18.23 8.91
CA GLN A 138 3.44 -18.54 9.60
C GLN A 138 4.65 -18.00 8.84
N ARG A 139 4.70 -18.18 7.52
CA ARG A 139 5.80 -17.66 6.69
C ARG A 139 5.84 -16.13 6.72
N PHE A 140 4.68 -15.47 6.67
CA PHE A 140 4.55 -14.02 6.76
C PHE A 140 5.14 -13.48 8.07
N GLU A 141 4.76 -14.06 9.22
CA GLU A 141 5.30 -13.65 10.52
C GLU A 141 6.81 -13.88 10.63
N THR A 142 7.31 -15.02 10.12
CA THR A 142 8.74 -15.29 10.05
C THR A 142 9.48 -14.25 9.20
N ALA A 143 8.97 -13.95 8.00
CA ALA A 143 9.55 -12.96 7.09
C ALA A 143 9.51 -11.55 7.68
N ARG A 144 8.39 -11.15 8.29
CA ARG A 144 8.21 -9.86 8.97
C ARG A 144 9.24 -9.66 10.08
N ARG A 145 9.43 -10.65 10.94
CA ARG A 145 10.43 -10.60 12.03
C ARG A 145 11.86 -10.55 11.50
N ALA A 146 12.15 -11.29 10.42
CA ALA A 146 13.46 -11.24 9.78
C ALA A 146 13.75 -9.86 9.18
N ALA A 147 12.79 -9.29 8.47
CA ALA A 147 12.86 -7.94 7.92
C ALA A 147 13.02 -6.88 9.04
N ALA A 148 12.27 -6.98 10.13
CA ALA A 148 12.41 -6.08 11.28
C ALA A 148 13.83 -6.10 11.90
N ARG A 149 14.43 -7.30 12.04
CA ARG A 149 15.82 -7.44 12.53
C ARG A 149 16.85 -6.87 11.56
N ALA A 150 16.61 -6.99 10.25
CA ALA A 150 17.50 -6.48 9.23
C ALA A 150 17.33 -4.97 8.94
N ALA A 151 16.19 -4.39 9.32
CA ALA A 151 15.87 -2.99 9.07
C ALA A 151 16.85 -2.06 9.79
N ALA A 152 17.63 -1.30 9.01
CA ALA A 152 18.51 -0.26 9.53
C ALA A 152 17.76 1.04 9.84
N ASP A 153 16.67 1.30 9.11
CA ASP A 153 15.84 2.49 9.24
C ASP A 153 14.87 2.34 10.43
N PRO A 154 14.88 3.27 11.41
CA PRO A 154 13.96 3.25 12.54
C PRO A 154 12.48 3.27 12.12
N TRP A 155 12.13 3.94 11.01
CA TRP A 155 10.75 3.98 10.51
C TRP A 155 10.31 2.60 10.02
N GLU A 156 11.15 1.93 9.22
CA GLU A 156 10.86 0.57 8.73
C GLU A 156 10.75 -0.38 9.92
N ARG A 157 11.74 -0.37 10.82
CA ARG A 157 11.76 -1.24 11.99
C ARG A 157 10.52 -1.07 12.86
N GLY A 158 10.13 0.17 13.18
CA GLY A 158 8.96 0.47 14.00
C GLY A 158 7.61 0.07 13.37
N ARG A 159 7.57 -0.12 12.04
CA ARG A 159 6.37 -0.57 11.33
C ARG A 159 6.34 -2.08 11.14
N LEU A 160 7.51 -2.71 11.06
CA LEU A 160 7.65 -4.16 10.94
C LEU A 160 7.58 -4.86 12.30
N ASP A 161 8.08 -4.27 13.37
CA ASP A 161 8.11 -4.89 14.69
C ASP A 161 6.76 -4.71 15.42
N PRO A 162 5.98 -5.79 15.67
CA PRO A 162 4.72 -5.69 16.39
C PRO A 162 4.86 -5.15 17.83
N ASP A 163 6.03 -5.30 18.45
CA ASP A 163 6.26 -4.96 19.86
C ASP A 163 6.75 -3.51 20.03
N SER A 164 7.22 -2.89 18.95
CA SER A 164 7.75 -1.52 18.96
C SER A 164 6.68 -0.44 19.24
N GLY A 165 5.38 -0.75 19.08
CA GLY A 165 4.27 0.11 19.47
C GLY A 165 3.88 0.02 20.95
N ALA A 166 4.27 -1.04 21.66
CA ALA A 166 3.93 -1.24 23.07
C ALA A 166 4.84 -0.47 24.04
N ALA A 167 6.07 -0.11 23.60
CA ALA A 167 7.04 0.62 24.42
C ALA A 167 6.81 2.15 24.47
N ALA A 168 5.93 2.70 23.64
CA ALA A 168 5.65 4.14 23.56
C ALA A 168 4.44 4.59 24.41
N GLY A 169 3.90 3.71 25.26
CA GLY A 169 2.68 3.94 26.04
C GLY A 169 2.73 3.37 27.46
N SER A 170 3.90 3.42 28.12
CA SER A 170 4.02 3.26 29.59
C SER A 170 4.40 4.59 30.24
#